data_AF-A0A161I9I3-F1
#
_entry.id   AF-A0A161I9I3-F1
#
_cell.length_a   1.000
_cell.length_b   1.000
_cell.length_c   1.000
_cell.angle_alpha   90.00
_cell.angle_beta   90.00
_cell.angle_gamma   90.00
#
_symmetry.space_group_name_H-M   'P 1'
#
loop_
_entity.id
_entity.type
_entity.pdbx_description
1 polymer ?
#
loop_
_entity_poly.entity_id
_entity_poly.type
_entity_poly.pdbx_seq_one_letter_code
_entity_poly.pdbx_strand_id
1 'polypeptide(L)'
;MPFVPVRHPRSGPPRRPPGRARRARRWTAALGVPTLALTLLAPAAQAAPAATEAPRSAHVTAGHETAGHELLRRLHAPRTTTADGPVWSPVATGFASTATDDLPHGTTGGAGGRTVVVRDAAALAEQAAAEGPRTILVDGTIEIGDGDMIEVASDKTIAGAASGGELVDGGLFLDRVSNVVVRNLTFRDSYVAGDWDGKASDNDNDGIRIDTSSHVWIDHNEFTRLGDGQVDVRKDSTAVTLSWNHFRDHNKTVGVGWTDDVVTTITLHHNRFTNVHQRNASLDNVAAGHVYNNWLSGVSSYGMNARGGAQVLVEASVFEHARKPLIADDGGHVHQRGNVFRDVWGEAPAETGPTFEASDHYSYRLDDVRAVPRLLSRHAGPVVGTAERAARRVVVAQDGAGDFLSIHAAVGAAARTPHPVEIVVRPGTYREVVTLWPGADRLTVRGATGDPSDVVVTYDKPDSDWANTPTLTVLADRVTLRDLTLANTYDGAAGPSPAYALRDAGERTVLRDVVVLGDTTEGDPR
;
A
#
# COMPACT_ATOMS: atom_id res chain seq x y z
N MET A 1 -63.18 -29.38 -8.67
CA MET A 1 -63.22 -29.97 -7.32
C MET A 1 -61.81 -29.90 -6.73
N PRO A 2 -61.67 -29.63 -5.42
CA PRO A 2 -60.89 -28.49 -4.95
C PRO A 2 -59.45 -28.80 -4.49
N PHE A 3 -58.70 -27.69 -4.43
CA PHE A 3 -57.38 -27.48 -3.85
C PHE A 3 -57.16 -28.14 -2.48
N VAL A 4 -55.96 -28.71 -2.30
CA VAL A 4 -55.36 -29.01 -0.98
C VAL A 4 -54.02 -28.28 -0.91
N PRO A 5 -53.81 -27.36 0.04
CA PRO A 5 -52.54 -26.64 0.16
C PRO A 5 -51.57 -27.41 1.07
N VAL A 6 -50.33 -27.59 0.60
CA VAL A 6 -49.22 -28.11 1.40
C VAL A 6 -48.67 -26.96 2.26
N ARG A 7 -48.70 -27.12 3.59
CA ARG A 7 -48.10 -26.19 4.56
C ARG A 7 -46.60 -26.46 4.67
N HIS A 8 -45.78 -25.45 4.39
CA HIS A 8 -44.37 -25.43 4.80
C HIS A 8 -44.24 -25.18 6.31
N PRO A 9 -43.30 -25.84 7.00
CA PRO A 9 -42.98 -25.51 8.39
C PRO A 9 -42.18 -24.20 8.44
N ARG A 10 -42.62 -23.28 9.32
CA ARG A 10 -41.90 -22.04 9.64
C ARG A 10 -40.64 -22.36 10.43
N SER A 11 -39.47 -22.08 9.86
CA SER A 11 -38.20 -21.98 10.60
C SER A 11 -38.23 -20.71 11.45
N GLY A 12 -38.12 -20.86 12.77
CA GLY A 12 -37.98 -19.75 13.71
C GLY A 12 -36.63 -19.04 13.57
N PRO A 13 -36.50 -17.79 14.08
CA PRO A 13 -35.28 -17.01 13.95
C PRO A 13 -34.13 -17.61 14.80
N PRO A 14 -32.86 -17.46 14.36
CA PRO A 14 -31.71 -18.00 15.06
C PRO A 14 -31.48 -17.28 16.40
N ARG A 15 -31.14 -18.09 17.42
CA ARG A 15 -30.81 -17.65 18.78
C ARG A 15 -29.48 -16.88 18.76
N ARG A 16 -29.49 -15.64 19.26
CA ARG A 16 -28.28 -14.85 19.57
C ARG A 16 -27.51 -15.47 20.76
N PRO A 17 -26.17 -15.50 20.73
CA PRO A 17 -25.37 -15.82 21.92
C PRO A 17 -25.38 -14.64 22.93
N PRO A 18 -25.13 -14.90 24.23
CA PRO A 18 -25.35 -13.93 25.29
C PRO A 18 -24.30 -12.83 25.29
N GLY A 19 -24.76 -11.58 25.39
CA GLY A 19 -23.95 -10.38 25.47
C GLY A 19 -23.11 -10.32 26.75
N ARG A 20 -21.83 -9.96 26.60
CA ARG A 20 -20.96 -9.58 27.72
C ARG A 20 -21.33 -8.17 28.19
N ALA A 21 -21.57 -8.06 29.49
CA ALA A 21 -21.92 -6.82 30.18
C ALA A 21 -20.77 -5.80 30.13
N ARG A 22 -21.02 -4.64 29.51
CA ARG A 22 -20.15 -3.45 29.65
C ARG A 22 -20.38 -2.84 31.03
N ARG A 23 -19.37 -2.92 31.90
CA ARG A 23 -19.30 -2.14 33.14
C ARG A 23 -19.01 -0.68 32.78
N ALA A 24 -19.99 0.20 32.99
CA ALA A 24 -19.80 1.64 32.97
C ALA A 24 -18.96 2.06 34.19
N ARG A 25 -17.76 2.60 33.98
CA ARG A 25 -17.00 3.32 35.01
C ARG A 25 -17.36 4.80 34.91
N ARG A 26 -18.07 5.31 35.92
CA ARG A 26 -18.31 6.73 36.15
C ARG A 26 -17.00 7.37 36.62
N TRP A 27 -16.53 8.38 35.90
CA TRP A 27 -15.48 9.27 36.38
C TRP A 27 -16.13 10.50 37.02
N THR A 28 -15.93 10.66 38.32
CA THR A 28 -16.23 11.88 39.07
C THR A 28 -15.10 12.88 38.84
N ALA A 29 -15.40 14.00 38.18
CA ALA A 29 -14.51 15.15 38.09
C ALA A 29 -14.50 15.89 39.44
N ALA A 30 -13.34 16.01 40.07
CA ALA A 30 -13.11 16.91 41.19
C ALA A 30 -12.38 18.15 40.66
N LEU A 31 -13.07 19.29 40.71
CA LEU A 31 -12.54 20.61 40.44
C LEU A 31 -11.59 21.03 41.58
N GLY A 32 -10.32 21.23 41.28
CA GLY A 32 -9.33 21.83 42.18
C GLY A 32 -8.76 23.08 41.53
N VAL A 33 -9.15 24.25 42.05
CA VAL A 33 -8.59 25.56 41.69
C VAL A 33 -7.29 25.78 42.47
N PRO A 34 -6.19 26.23 41.84
CA PRO A 34 -5.10 26.86 42.57
C PRO A 34 -5.16 28.38 42.43
N THR A 35 -5.16 29.02 43.59
CA THR A 35 -5.12 30.45 43.85
C THR A 35 -3.77 31.03 43.41
N LEU A 36 -3.79 32.11 42.61
CA LEU A 36 -2.61 32.95 42.34
C LEU A 36 -2.18 33.67 43.63
N ALA A 37 -0.93 33.48 44.03
CA ALA A 37 -0.26 34.37 44.97
C ALA A 37 0.91 35.06 44.26
N LEU A 38 0.72 36.35 44.00
CA LEU A 38 1.72 37.29 43.52
C LEU A 38 2.66 37.65 44.69
N THR A 39 3.96 37.39 44.56
CA THR A 39 4.97 38.02 45.42
C THR A 39 6.08 38.61 44.57
N LEU A 40 6.12 39.95 44.58
CA LEU A 40 7.20 40.80 44.05
C LEU A 40 8.42 40.72 44.97
N LEU A 41 9.60 40.42 44.43
CA LEU A 41 10.89 40.67 45.06
C LEU A 41 11.90 41.14 44.01
N ALA A 42 12.63 42.20 44.37
CA ALA A 42 13.52 43.03 43.56
C ALA A 42 14.89 42.34 43.27
N PRO A 43 15.74 42.91 42.39
CA PRO A 43 16.86 42.18 41.79
C PRO A 43 18.08 42.13 42.71
N ALA A 44 18.68 40.95 42.85
CA ALA A 44 19.99 40.75 43.46
C ALA A 44 21.03 40.40 42.40
N ALA A 45 22.22 40.96 42.57
CA ALA A 45 23.32 41.00 41.62
C ALA A 45 23.82 39.62 41.15
N GLN A 46 24.19 39.57 39.87
CA GLN A 46 24.83 38.46 39.19
C GLN A 46 26.18 38.11 39.87
N ALA A 47 26.30 36.90 40.38
CA ALA A 47 27.58 36.21 40.54
C ALA A 47 27.61 35.07 39.52
N ALA A 48 28.68 35.00 38.72
CA ALA A 48 28.85 33.98 37.69
C ALA A 48 28.89 32.56 38.30
N PRO A 49 28.11 31.59 37.79
CA PRO A 49 28.33 30.19 38.13
C PRO A 49 29.49 29.64 37.30
N ALA A 50 30.30 28.81 37.95
CA ALA A 50 31.33 27.99 37.35
C ALA A 50 30.77 27.09 36.24
N ALA A 51 31.64 26.74 35.27
CA ALA A 51 31.35 25.93 34.10
C ALA A 51 30.47 24.71 34.42
N THR A 52 29.22 24.78 33.97
CA THR A 52 28.29 23.66 33.87
C THR A 52 28.73 22.72 32.75
N GLU A 53 28.70 21.42 33.04
CA GLU A 53 28.84 20.32 32.08
C GLU A 53 28.09 20.59 30.76
N ALA A 54 28.70 20.14 29.66
CA ALA A 54 28.08 20.12 28.35
C ALA A 54 26.68 19.46 28.40
N PRO A 55 25.71 19.94 27.61
CA PRO A 55 24.32 19.53 27.75
C PRO A 55 24.17 18.05 27.39
N ARG A 56 23.46 17.29 28.25
CA ARG A 56 23.07 15.89 28.01
C ARG A 56 22.33 15.68 26.68
N SER A 57 21.79 16.74 26.05
CA SER A 57 21.11 16.68 24.75
C SER A 57 22.02 16.29 23.58
N ALA A 58 23.31 16.64 23.59
CA ALA A 58 24.25 16.29 22.53
C ALA A 58 24.66 14.80 22.56
N HIS A 59 24.55 14.15 23.73
CA HIS A 59 24.82 12.71 23.87
C HIS A 59 23.62 11.84 23.46
N VAL A 60 22.38 12.35 23.62
CA VAL A 60 21.17 11.61 23.22
C VAL A 60 20.93 11.68 21.71
N THR A 61 21.18 12.82 21.05
CA THR A 61 21.16 12.92 19.57
C THR A 61 22.09 11.92 18.89
N ALA A 62 23.31 11.77 19.41
CA ALA A 62 24.25 10.75 18.92
C ALA A 62 23.74 9.31 19.15
N GLY A 63 22.91 9.07 20.16
CA GLY A 63 22.43 7.74 20.54
C GLY A 63 21.43 7.13 19.55
N HIS A 64 20.46 7.89 19.06
CA HIS A 64 19.43 7.37 18.16
C HIS A 64 19.96 7.15 16.74
N GLU A 65 20.76 8.08 16.22
CA GLU A 65 21.44 7.91 14.93
C GLU A 65 22.41 6.71 14.98
N THR A 66 23.12 6.53 16.10
CA THR A 66 23.94 5.34 16.34
C THR A 66 23.11 4.06 16.35
N ALA A 67 21.93 4.06 16.98
CA ALA A 67 21.02 2.91 16.97
C ALA A 67 20.50 2.58 15.56
N GLY A 68 20.20 3.61 14.76
CA GLY A 68 19.86 3.47 13.34
C GLY A 68 21.00 2.81 12.55
N HIS A 69 22.22 3.30 12.70
CA HIS A 69 23.40 2.69 12.08
C HIS A 69 23.67 1.25 12.54
N GLU A 70 23.43 0.95 13.83
CA GLU A 70 23.50 -0.40 14.38
C GLU A 70 22.49 -1.33 13.69
N LEU A 71 21.23 -0.89 13.57
CA LEU A 71 20.19 -1.62 12.86
C LEU A 71 20.62 -1.89 11.42
N LEU A 72 21.01 -0.86 10.66
CA LEU A 72 21.44 -1.02 9.26
C LEU A 72 22.60 -2.01 9.12
N ARG A 73 23.55 -2.03 10.07
CA ARG A 73 24.63 -3.01 10.10
C ARG A 73 24.10 -4.43 10.30
N ARG A 74 23.13 -4.62 11.20
CA ARG A 74 22.46 -5.91 11.44
C ARG A 74 21.65 -6.40 10.25
N LEU A 75 21.07 -5.49 9.47
CA LEU A 75 20.32 -5.81 8.25
C LEU A 75 21.22 -6.10 7.05
N HIS A 76 22.55 -5.88 7.17
CA HIS A 76 23.48 -5.83 6.04
C HIS A 76 23.03 -4.85 4.94
N ALA A 77 22.44 -3.72 5.34
CA ALA A 77 21.95 -2.72 4.42
C ALA A 77 23.09 -2.13 3.56
N PRO A 78 22.89 -1.97 2.23
CA PRO A 78 23.85 -1.31 1.35
C PRO A 78 24.13 0.14 1.77
N ARG A 79 25.35 0.62 1.48
CA ARG A 79 25.80 1.99 1.79
C ARG A 79 25.69 2.95 0.60
N THR A 80 24.68 2.76 -0.25
CA THR A 80 24.46 3.61 -1.43
C THR A 80 23.83 4.94 -1.04
N THR A 81 24.17 6.01 -1.75
CA THR A 81 23.63 7.36 -1.55
C THR A 81 22.99 7.88 -2.84
N THR A 82 22.01 8.75 -2.70
CA THR A 82 21.39 9.54 -3.76
C THR A 82 21.51 11.04 -3.45
N ALA A 83 20.84 11.90 -4.21
CA ALA A 83 20.80 13.33 -3.90
C ALA A 83 20.13 13.61 -2.55
N ASP A 84 19.12 12.81 -2.17
CA ASP A 84 18.36 12.93 -0.92
C ASP A 84 19.08 12.35 0.31
N GLY A 85 20.27 11.78 0.13
CA GLY A 85 21.08 11.19 1.20
C GLY A 85 21.26 9.68 1.06
N PRO A 86 21.52 8.94 2.16
CA PRO A 86 21.62 7.48 2.11
C PRO A 86 20.31 6.86 1.65
N VAL A 87 20.39 5.92 0.69
CA VAL A 87 19.24 5.09 0.29
C VAL A 87 18.64 4.44 1.54
N TRP A 88 19.48 3.71 2.27
CA TRP A 88 19.14 3.15 3.58
C TRP A 88 19.47 4.17 4.68
N SER A 89 18.53 5.05 4.99
CA SER A 89 18.72 6.07 6.03
C SER A 89 18.74 5.45 7.45
N PRO A 90 19.65 5.91 8.34
CA PRO A 90 19.66 5.51 9.75
C PRO A 90 18.54 6.18 10.56
N VAL A 91 17.99 7.30 10.06
CA VAL A 91 16.95 8.09 10.72
C VAL A 91 15.77 8.31 9.78
N ALA A 92 14.57 8.54 10.33
CA ALA A 92 13.39 8.81 9.52
C ALA A 92 13.56 10.06 8.65
N THR A 93 12.90 10.07 7.51
CA THR A 93 12.83 11.18 6.55
C THR A 93 11.39 11.69 6.43
N GLY A 94 11.18 12.78 5.71
CA GLY A 94 9.83 13.30 5.45
C GLY A 94 9.10 13.76 6.72
N PHE A 95 7.77 13.69 6.70
CA PHE A 95 6.97 14.07 7.86
C PHE A 95 7.23 13.17 9.08
N ALA A 96 7.61 11.90 8.91
CA ALA A 96 8.02 11.06 10.03
C ALA A 96 9.28 11.58 10.77
N SER A 97 10.09 12.45 10.14
CA SER A 97 11.28 13.05 10.78
C SER A 97 10.99 14.32 11.57
N THR A 98 9.79 14.87 11.51
CA THR A 98 9.49 16.15 12.19
C THR A 98 9.53 15.97 13.69
N ALA A 99 10.17 16.90 14.38
CA ALA A 99 10.32 16.85 15.83
C ALA A 99 9.06 17.38 16.55
N THR A 100 8.77 16.80 17.71
CA THR A 100 7.83 17.33 18.71
C THR A 100 8.52 17.41 20.07
N ASP A 101 7.85 17.97 21.08
CA ASP A 101 8.38 18.01 22.45
C ASP A 101 8.63 16.59 23.01
N ASP A 102 7.75 15.64 22.69
CA ASP A 102 7.85 14.23 23.13
C ASP A 102 8.79 13.40 22.23
N LEU A 103 8.93 13.77 20.95
CA LEU A 103 9.79 13.12 19.97
C LEU A 103 10.74 14.15 19.34
N PRO A 104 11.76 14.64 20.06
CA PRO A 104 12.64 15.72 19.58
C PRO A 104 13.54 15.31 18.40
N HIS A 105 13.53 14.04 18.04
CA HIS A 105 14.27 13.45 16.92
C HIS A 105 13.34 12.82 15.88
N GLY A 106 12.05 13.16 15.91
CA GLY A 106 11.02 12.52 15.09
C GLY A 106 10.89 11.02 15.40
N THR A 107 10.55 10.26 14.38
CA THR A 107 10.35 8.80 14.47
C THR A 107 11.69 8.08 14.64
N THR A 108 11.83 7.38 15.76
CA THR A 108 13.02 6.59 16.14
C THR A 108 12.68 5.13 16.42
N GLY A 109 11.39 4.78 16.51
CA GLY A 109 10.92 3.43 16.75
C GLY A 109 11.38 2.89 18.10
N GLY A 110 11.95 1.70 18.07
CA GLY A 110 12.48 1.00 19.23
C GLY A 110 13.95 1.31 19.55
N ALA A 111 14.49 2.44 19.06
CA ALA A 111 15.87 2.86 19.35
C ALA A 111 16.11 2.97 20.87
N GLY A 112 17.30 2.58 21.32
CA GLY A 112 17.63 2.50 22.75
C GLY A 112 16.98 1.33 23.51
N GLY A 113 16.04 0.62 22.89
CA GLY A 113 15.36 -0.55 23.42
C GLY A 113 16.12 -1.86 23.23
N ARG A 114 15.56 -2.95 23.77
CA ARG A 114 16.09 -4.31 23.56
C ARG A 114 15.89 -4.74 22.10
N THR A 115 16.91 -5.36 21.50
CA THR A 115 16.76 -6.08 20.23
C THR A 115 16.40 -7.54 20.48
N VAL A 116 15.38 -8.04 19.80
CA VAL A 116 14.91 -9.44 19.85
C VAL A 116 14.75 -10.00 18.45
N VAL A 117 14.81 -11.32 18.31
CA VAL A 117 14.56 -12.03 17.04
C VAL A 117 13.33 -12.90 17.22
N VAL A 118 12.40 -12.85 16.27
CA VAL A 118 11.16 -13.64 16.25
C VAL A 118 11.08 -14.46 14.97
N ARG A 119 10.43 -15.63 15.05
CA ARG A 119 10.31 -16.59 13.94
C ARG A 119 8.90 -17.18 13.79
N ASP A 120 7.95 -16.69 14.57
CA ASP A 120 6.56 -17.13 14.55
C ASP A 120 5.65 -15.98 15.00
N ALA A 121 4.35 -16.10 14.65
CA ALA A 121 3.36 -15.06 14.87
C ALA A 121 3.14 -14.77 16.37
N ALA A 122 3.19 -15.79 17.22
CA ALA A 122 2.99 -15.62 18.66
C ALA A 122 4.12 -14.80 19.28
N ALA A 123 5.37 -15.09 18.94
CA ALA A 123 6.52 -14.33 19.39
C ALA A 123 6.49 -12.90 18.84
N LEU A 124 6.14 -12.71 17.57
CA LEU A 124 5.98 -11.37 16.98
C LEU A 124 4.93 -10.56 17.74
N ALA A 125 3.73 -11.13 17.95
CA ALA A 125 2.65 -10.47 18.68
C ALA A 125 3.04 -10.13 20.13
N GLU A 126 3.68 -11.05 20.85
CA GLU A 126 4.16 -10.80 22.21
C GLU A 126 5.16 -9.63 22.25
N GLN A 127 6.14 -9.62 21.33
CA GLN A 127 7.15 -8.57 21.32
C GLN A 127 6.60 -7.22 20.82
N ALA A 128 5.65 -7.24 19.88
CA ALA A 128 5.01 -6.04 19.33
C ALA A 128 4.08 -5.34 20.34
N ALA A 129 3.42 -6.11 21.21
CA ALA A 129 2.57 -5.58 22.28
C ALA A 129 3.35 -5.15 23.55
N ALA A 130 4.63 -5.48 23.65
CA ALA A 130 5.40 -5.23 24.86
C ALA A 130 5.60 -3.74 25.16
N GLU A 131 5.62 -3.37 26.43
CA GLU A 131 5.84 -1.98 26.86
C GLU A 131 7.27 -1.50 26.53
N GLY A 132 7.37 -0.21 26.21
CA GLY A 132 8.62 0.50 25.97
C GLY A 132 9.32 0.17 24.65
N PRO A 133 10.49 0.80 24.40
CA PRO A 133 11.19 0.67 23.14
C PRO A 133 11.66 -0.76 22.87
N ARG A 134 11.38 -1.29 21.66
CA ARG A 134 11.85 -2.61 21.24
C ARG A 134 12.17 -2.66 19.74
N THR A 135 13.33 -3.22 19.40
CA THR A 135 13.68 -3.60 18.03
C THR A 135 13.41 -5.10 17.85
N ILE A 136 12.52 -5.44 16.93
CA ILE A 136 12.04 -6.80 16.67
C ILE A 136 12.51 -7.18 15.27
N LEU A 137 13.40 -8.17 15.20
CA LEU A 137 13.91 -8.70 13.94
C LEU A 137 13.13 -9.95 13.56
N VAL A 138 12.40 -9.91 12.45
CA VAL A 138 11.70 -11.06 11.87
C VAL A 138 12.69 -11.86 11.03
N ASP A 139 12.98 -13.09 11.44
CA ASP A 139 13.95 -13.96 10.78
C ASP A 139 13.26 -15.10 10.04
N GLY A 140 13.11 -14.94 8.73
CA GLY A 140 12.40 -15.86 7.84
C GLY A 140 10.91 -15.52 7.69
N THR A 141 10.16 -16.51 7.22
CA THR A 141 8.73 -16.39 6.97
C THR A 141 7.92 -16.64 8.25
N ILE A 142 7.04 -15.70 8.58
CA ILE A 142 6.03 -15.84 9.62
C ILE A 142 4.66 -15.90 8.94
N GLU A 143 4.02 -17.06 9.02
CA GLU A 143 2.61 -17.24 8.69
C GLU A 143 1.76 -16.65 9.82
N ILE A 144 0.96 -15.63 9.50
CA ILE A 144 0.02 -15.01 10.42
C ILE A 144 -1.28 -15.80 10.40
N GLY A 145 -1.85 -15.97 9.20
CA GLY A 145 -3.02 -16.77 8.93
C GLY A 145 -4.33 -15.97 9.02
N ASP A 146 -5.29 -16.37 8.17
CA ASP A 146 -6.66 -15.86 8.16
C ASP A 146 -6.76 -14.34 7.94
N GLY A 147 -5.74 -13.73 7.33
CA GLY A 147 -5.67 -12.28 7.13
C GLY A 147 -5.57 -11.47 8.43
N ASP A 148 -5.17 -12.08 9.55
CA ASP A 148 -5.15 -11.43 10.86
C ASP A 148 -4.13 -10.28 10.95
N MET A 149 -4.36 -9.38 11.91
CA MET A 149 -3.57 -8.17 12.08
C MET A 149 -2.92 -8.14 13.46
N ILE A 150 -1.60 -8.24 13.51
CA ILE A 150 -0.86 -8.14 14.77
C ILE A 150 -0.87 -6.69 15.27
N GLU A 151 -1.41 -6.47 16.47
CA GLU A 151 -1.38 -5.18 17.15
C GLU A 151 0.06 -4.77 17.52
N VAL A 152 0.43 -3.53 17.20
CA VAL A 152 1.75 -2.96 17.48
C VAL A 152 1.61 -1.79 18.44
N ALA A 153 2.29 -1.86 19.59
CA ALA A 153 2.36 -0.76 20.55
C ALA A 153 3.32 0.36 20.09
N SER A 154 3.30 1.52 20.78
CA SER A 154 4.27 2.60 20.55
C SER A 154 5.73 2.15 20.77
N ASP A 155 6.67 2.93 20.23
CA ASP A 155 8.12 2.75 20.40
C ASP A 155 8.62 1.40 19.86
N LYS A 156 8.23 1.06 18.64
CA LYS A 156 8.61 -0.21 18.01
C LYS A 156 9.40 0.01 16.75
N THR A 157 10.43 -0.80 16.57
CA THR A 157 11.03 -1.06 15.26
C THR A 157 10.77 -2.52 14.94
N ILE A 158 9.99 -2.80 13.90
CA ILE A 158 9.82 -4.15 13.37
C ILE A 158 10.56 -4.19 12.04
N ALA A 159 11.53 -5.08 11.92
CA ALA A 159 12.31 -5.18 10.69
C ALA A 159 12.61 -6.62 10.30
N GLY A 160 12.66 -6.92 9.00
CA GLY A 160 13.17 -8.21 8.54
C GLY A 160 14.66 -8.32 8.85
N ALA A 161 15.14 -9.50 9.25
CA ALA A 161 16.53 -9.77 9.52
C ALA A 161 17.38 -9.77 8.23
N ALA A 162 18.71 -9.86 8.34
CA ALA A 162 19.59 -9.93 7.18
C ALA A 162 19.35 -11.15 6.27
N SER A 163 18.78 -12.22 6.83
CA SER A 163 18.33 -13.42 6.13
C SER A 163 17.04 -13.22 5.33
N GLY A 164 16.36 -12.09 5.50
CA GLY A 164 15.00 -11.85 5.03
C GLY A 164 13.96 -12.00 6.15
N GLY A 165 12.85 -11.31 6.00
CA GLY A 165 11.69 -11.40 6.90
C GLY A 165 10.41 -11.21 6.11
N GLU A 166 9.47 -12.14 6.26
CA GLU A 166 8.19 -12.11 5.55
C GLU A 166 7.03 -12.30 6.52
N LEU A 167 5.95 -11.54 6.33
CA LEU A 167 4.66 -11.77 6.96
C LEU A 167 3.69 -12.24 5.87
N VAL A 168 3.13 -13.44 6.07
CA VAL A 168 2.29 -14.13 5.10
C VAL A 168 0.88 -14.27 5.65
N ASP A 169 -0.11 -14.02 4.80
CA ASP A 169 -1.53 -14.15 5.12
C ASP A 169 -1.95 -13.34 6.37
N GLY A 170 -1.48 -12.09 6.44
CA GLY A 170 -1.80 -11.15 7.52
C GLY A 170 -0.90 -9.92 7.52
N GLY A 171 -1.05 -9.07 8.55
CA GLY A 171 -0.40 -7.76 8.59
C GLY A 171 -0.18 -7.18 9.99
N LEU A 172 0.07 -5.87 10.05
CA LEU A 172 0.31 -5.12 11.29
C LEU A 172 -0.73 -4.02 11.48
N PHE A 173 -1.25 -3.90 12.71
CA PHE A 173 -2.21 -2.86 13.07
C PHE A 173 -1.64 -1.91 14.12
N LEU A 174 -1.52 -0.64 13.74
CA LEU A 174 -1.08 0.47 14.57
C LEU A 174 -2.32 1.33 14.88
N ASP A 175 -2.88 1.19 16.09
CA ASP A 175 -4.09 1.92 16.50
C ASP A 175 -3.79 2.84 17.69
N ARG A 176 -3.87 4.15 17.46
CA ARG A 176 -3.62 5.19 18.47
C ARG A 176 -2.27 5.04 19.17
N VAL A 177 -1.24 4.76 18.37
CA VAL A 177 0.16 4.64 18.82
C VAL A 177 1.02 5.72 18.19
N SER A 178 2.26 5.81 18.65
CA SER A 178 3.25 6.69 18.05
C SER A 178 4.65 6.10 18.03
N ASN A 179 5.53 6.69 17.22
CA ASN A 179 6.93 6.34 17.16
C ASN A 179 7.15 4.87 16.73
N VAL A 180 6.71 4.51 15.52
CA VAL A 180 6.83 3.15 14.99
C VAL A 180 7.60 3.15 13.67
N VAL A 181 8.54 2.24 13.54
CA VAL A 181 9.30 1.97 12.31
C VAL A 181 9.00 0.55 11.85
N VAL A 182 8.61 0.39 10.58
CA VAL A 182 8.47 -0.92 9.93
C VAL A 182 9.34 -0.93 8.69
N ARG A 183 10.32 -1.83 8.62
CA ARG A 183 11.27 -1.83 7.50
C ARG A 183 11.84 -3.18 7.08
N ASN A 184 12.31 -3.28 5.84
CA ASN A 184 12.99 -4.49 5.36
C ASN A 184 12.14 -5.78 5.45
N LEU A 185 10.82 -5.69 5.30
CA LEU A 185 9.90 -6.84 5.31
C LEU A 185 9.21 -7.03 3.97
N THR A 186 8.81 -8.27 3.68
CA THR A 186 7.79 -8.54 2.65
C THR A 186 6.46 -8.91 3.30
N PHE A 187 5.39 -8.22 2.91
CA PHE A 187 3.99 -8.53 3.25
C PHE A 187 3.33 -9.18 2.04
N ARG A 188 2.84 -10.41 2.17
CA ARG A 188 2.28 -11.11 1.02
C ARG A 188 1.15 -12.08 1.32
N ASP A 189 0.37 -12.35 0.27
CA ASP A 189 -0.48 -13.53 0.16
C ASP A 189 -1.62 -13.64 1.18
N SER A 190 -2.23 -12.50 1.53
CA SER A 190 -3.53 -12.44 2.25
C SER A 190 -4.73 -12.23 1.32
N TYR A 191 -4.50 -12.30 -0.01
CA TYR A 191 -5.54 -12.15 -1.02
C TYR A 191 -6.63 -13.22 -0.89
N VAL A 192 -7.89 -12.78 -0.85
CA VAL A 192 -9.06 -13.65 -0.81
C VAL A 192 -9.53 -13.95 -2.24
N ALA A 193 -9.49 -15.23 -2.62
CA ALA A 193 -9.84 -15.68 -3.97
C ALA A 193 -11.28 -15.26 -4.35
N GLY A 194 -11.40 -14.57 -5.49
CA GLY A 194 -12.69 -14.08 -6.00
C GLY A 194 -13.17 -12.76 -5.41
N ASP A 195 -12.49 -12.21 -4.38
CA ASP A 195 -12.78 -10.91 -3.80
C ASP A 195 -11.76 -9.86 -4.26
N TRP A 196 -11.64 -9.67 -5.57
CA TRP A 196 -10.72 -8.70 -6.18
C TRP A 196 -10.87 -7.29 -5.62
N ASP A 197 -12.10 -6.86 -5.34
CA ASP A 197 -12.40 -5.52 -4.82
C ASP A 197 -12.09 -5.35 -3.34
N GLY A 198 -11.78 -6.45 -2.64
CA GLY A 198 -11.65 -6.53 -1.20
C GLY A 198 -12.86 -5.94 -0.49
N LYS A 199 -14.05 -6.47 -0.80
CA LYS A 199 -15.33 -5.98 -0.26
C LYS A 199 -16.13 -7.06 0.45
N ALA A 200 -15.61 -8.27 0.57
CA ALA A 200 -16.19 -9.25 1.49
C ALA A 200 -16.22 -8.65 2.91
N SER A 201 -17.28 -8.95 3.66
CA SER A 201 -17.53 -8.34 4.98
C SER A 201 -16.46 -8.64 6.03
N ASP A 202 -15.68 -9.67 5.80
CA ASP A 202 -14.57 -10.18 6.60
C ASP A 202 -13.20 -9.89 5.98
N ASN A 203 -13.14 -9.21 4.82
CA ASN A 203 -11.89 -8.84 4.19
C ASN A 203 -11.48 -7.42 4.59
N ASP A 204 -10.61 -7.35 5.59
CA ASP A 204 -9.87 -6.16 6.01
C ASP A 204 -8.40 -6.60 6.12
N ASN A 205 -7.92 -7.39 5.16
CA ASN A 205 -6.62 -8.05 5.22
C ASN A 205 -5.54 -7.10 4.67
N ASP A 206 -5.30 -6.02 5.41
CA ASP A 206 -4.28 -5.02 5.05
C ASP A 206 -2.87 -5.55 5.30
N GLY A 207 -1.87 -5.05 4.56
CA GLY A 207 -0.46 -5.30 4.92
C GLY A 207 -0.08 -4.54 6.20
N ILE A 208 -0.31 -3.23 6.18
CA ILE A 208 -0.18 -2.38 7.37
C ILE A 208 -1.38 -1.44 7.45
N ARG A 209 -1.99 -1.39 8.62
CA ARG A 209 -3.07 -0.47 8.94
C ARG A 209 -2.63 0.50 10.03
N ILE A 210 -2.86 1.78 9.80
CA ILE A 210 -2.47 2.86 10.70
C ILE A 210 -3.71 3.70 10.99
N ASP A 211 -4.27 3.57 12.19
CA ASP A 211 -5.45 4.30 12.63
C ASP A 211 -5.08 5.30 13.73
N THR A 212 -5.39 6.59 13.52
CA THR A 212 -5.19 7.68 14.50
C THR A 212 -3.81 7.64 15.19
N SER A 213 -2.76 7.31 14.43
CA SER A 213 -1.39 7.14 14.96
C SER A 213 -0.45 8.22 14.41
N SER A 214 0.69 8.46 15.07
CA SER A 214 1.63 9.50 14.62
C SER A 214 3.09 9.08 14.62
N HIS A 215 3.92 9.73 13.81
CA HIS A 215 5.36 9.43 13.74
C HIS A 215 5.59 7.96 13.37
N VAL A 216 5.17 7.62 12.15
CA VAL A 216 5.26 6.26 11.61
C VAL A 216 6.11 6.26 10.35
N TRP A 217 7.12 5.40 10.30
CA TRP A 217 8.04 5.28 9.16
C TRP A 217 8.01 3.87 8.57
N ILE A 218 7.49 3.76 7.34
CA ILE A 218 7.37 2.52 6.58
C ILE A 218 8.40 2.55 5.46
N ASP A 219 9.49 1.79 5.62
CA ASP A 219 10.68 1.95 4.78
C ASP A 219 11.23 0.63 4.20
N HIS A 220 11.58 0.59 2.91
CA HIS A 220 12.18 -0.60 2.28
C HIS A 220 11.38 -1.90 2.49
N ASN A 221 10.06 -1.83 2.45
CA ASN A 221 9.21 -3.02 2.49
C ASN A 221 8.74 -3.38 1.08
N GLU A 222 8.34 -4.64 0.89
CA GLU A 222 7.65 -5.12 -0.30
C GLU A 222 6.23 -5.54 0.09
N PHE A 223 5.24 -5.16 -0.73
CA PHE A 223 3.84 -5.51 -0.52
C PHE A 223 3.28 -6.16 -1.79
N THR A 224 2.63 -7.32 -1.68
CA THR A 224 2.08 -8.00 -2.84
C THR A 224 0.92 -8.93 -2.51
N ARG A 225 -0.12 -8.98 -3.37
CA ARG A 225 -1.23 -9.94 -3.28
C ARG A 225 -1.88 -9.99 -1.89
N LEU A 226 -2.33 -8.83 -1.41
CA LEU A 226 -3.03 -8.71 -0.13
C LEU A 226 -4.56 -8.70 -0.35
N GLY A 227 -5.36 -8.72 0.71
CA GLY A 227 -6.83 -8.81 0.59
C GLY A 227 -7.55 -7.47 0.45
N ASP A 228 -7.16 -6.43 1.20
CA ASP A 228 -7.69 -5.05 1.06
C ASP A 228 -6.60 -4.06 0.65
N GLY A 229 -6.06 -3.27 1.58
CA GLY A 229 -5.05 -2.25 1.36
C GLY A 229 -3.64 -2.83 1.48
N GLN A 230 -2.66 -2.35 0.71
CA GLN A 230 -1.27 -2.68 1.03
C GLN A 230 -0.81 -1.89 2.24
N VAL A 231 -1.05 -0.58 2.25
CA VAL A 231 -0.87 0.28 3.42
C VAL A 231 -2.04 1.25 3.50
N ASP A 232 -2.80 1.17 4.59
CA ASP A 232 -3.94 2.05 4.84
C ASP A 232 -3.61 3.00 6.01
N VAL A 233 -3.50 4.30 5.70
CA VAL A 233 -3.25 5.40 6.64
C VAL A 233 -4.57 6.10 6.94
N ARG A 234 -5.29 5.59 7.93
CA ARG A 234 -6.68 5.96 8.15
C ARG A 234 -6.89 6.89 9.34
N LYS A 235 -8.07 7.51 9.35
CA LYS A 235 -8.52 8.48 10.33
C LYS A 235 -7.49 9.61 10.46
N ASP A 236 -7.24 10.05 11.68
CA ASP A 236 -6.48 11.25 11.98
C ASP A 236 -4.98 10.93 12.20
N SER A 237 -4.40 10.11 11.31
CA SER A 237 -2.99 9.72 11.41
C SER A 237 -2.07 10.81 10.86
N THR A 238 -0.97 11.13 11.54
CA THR A 238 -0.09 12.27 11.19
C THR A 238 1.39 11.91 11.24
N ALA A 239 2.26 12.72 10.65
CA ALA A 239 3.70 12.49 10.65
C ALA A 239 4.08 11.10 10.10
N VAL A 240 3.54 10.75 8.93
CA VAL A 240 3.75 9.43 8.30
C VAL A 240 4.71 9.55 7.12
N THR A 241 5.66 8.63 6.98
CA THR A 241 6.53 8.53 5.78
C THR A 241 6.52 7.11 5.25
N LEU A 242 6.22 6.96 3.96
CA LEU A 242 6.40 5.74 3.19
C LEU A 242 7.58 5.96 2.24
N SER A 243 8.69 5.27 2.45
CA SER A 243 9.91 5.45 1.67
C SER A 243 10.50 4.16 1.13
N TRP A 244 11.04 4.20 -0.09
CA TRP A 244 11.78 3.06 -0.65
C TRP A 244 11.01 1.73 -0.70
N ASN A 245 9.68 1.74 -0.63
CA ASN A 245 8.87 0.52 -0.67
C ASN A 245 8.63 0.05 -2.11
N HIS A 246 8.36 -1.24 -2.28
CA HIS A 246 7.89 -1.83 -3.54
C HIS A 246 6.46 -2.35 -3.37
N PHE A 247 5.51 -1.65 -3.97
CA PHE A 247 4.10 -2.02 -4.04
C PHE A 247 3.81 -2.71 -5.37
N ARG A 248 3.24 -3.92 -5.35
CA ARG A 248 2.98 -4.64 -6.61
C ARG A 248 1.84 -5.64 -6.58
N ASP A 249 1.32 -5.91 -7.78
CA ASP A 249 0.37 -7.00 -8.07
C ASP A 249 -0.88 -6.95 -7.19
N HIS A 250 -1.52 -5.79 -7.15
CA HIS A 250 -2.57 -5.54 -6.17
C HIS A 250 -3.62 -4.54 -6.65
N ASN A 251 -4.84 -4.67 -6.12
CA ASN A 251 -5.94 -3.77 -6.47
C ASN A 251 -5.82 -2.40 -5.76
N LYS A 252 -5.93 -2.38 -4.42
CA LYS A 252 -6.01 -1.17 -3.60
C LYS A 252 -4.69 -0.93 -2.84
N THR A 253 -3.84 -0.04 -3.34
CA THR A 253 -2.45 0.02 -2.87
C THR A 253 -2.27 0.81 -1.56
N VAL A 254 -2.32 2.14 -1.62
CA VAL A 254 -2.20 3.05 -0.47
C VAL A 254 -3.47 3.89 -0.33
N GLY A 255 -4.28 3.60 0.67
CA GLY A 255 -5.45 4.38 1.06
C GLY A 255 -5.14 5.34 2.20
N VAL A 256 -5.57 6.60 2.07
CA VAL A 256 -5.42 7.61 3.13
C VAL A 256 -6.75 8.31 3.38
N GLY A 257 -7.07 8.61 4.65
CA GLY A 257 -8.27 9.35 5.07
C GLY A 257 -9.25 8.50 5.87
N TRP A 258 -10.57 8.62 5.62
CA TRP A 258 -11.73 7.98 6.32
C TRP A 258 -12.51 8.93 7.23
N THR A 259 -11.89 9.96 7.77
CA THR A 259 -12.57 11.02 8.55
C THR A 259 -12.74 12.29 7.71
N ASP A 260 -13.64 13.17 8.13
CA ASP A 260 -13.83 14.51 7.53
C ASP A 260 -12.71 15.49 7.94
N ASP A 261 -11.84 15.10 8.88
CA ASP A 261 -10.80 15.94 9.43
C ASP A 261 -9.60 16.05 8.47
N VAL A 262 -9.23 17.29 8.14
CA VAL A 262 -8.08 17.59 7.27
C VAL A 262 -6.83 17.81 8.13
N VAL A 263 -6.29 16.72 8.68
CA VAL A 263 -5.16 16.76 9.63
C VAL A 263 -3.96 15.91 9.20
N THR A 264 -4.17 14.94 8.32
CA THR A 264 -3.13 13.97 7.94
C THR A 264 -1.93 14.63 7.27
N THR A 265 -0.73 14.33 7.74
CA THR A 265 0.53 14.73 7.10
C THR A 265 1.33 13.50 6.70
N ILE A 266 1.67 13.42 5.42
CA ILE A 266 2.26 12.21 4.84
C ILE A 266 3.29 12.52 3.75
N THR A 267 4.41 11.79 3.79
CA THR A 267 5.42 11.80 2.74
C THR A 267 5.44 10.44 2.03
N LEU A 268 5.38 10.43 0.70
CA LEU A 268 5.68 9.27 -0.11
C LEU A 268 6.92 9.59 -0.94
N HIS A 269 8.04 8.91 -0.71
CA HIS A 269 9.21 9.11 -1.57
C HIS A 269 9.94 7.85 -1.95
N HIS A 270 10.48 7.85 -3.16
CA HIS A 270 11.27 6.72 -3.64
C HIS A 270 10.51 5.38 -3.58
N ASN A 271 9.18 5.38 -3.71
CA ASN A 271 8.42 4.14 -3.77
C ASN A 271 8.25 3.68 -5.22
N ARG A 272 8.30 2.37 -5.41
CA ARG A 272 8.06 1.71 -6.69
C ARG A 272 6.69 1.06 -6.69
N PHE A 273 5.86 1.37 -7.68
CA PHE A 273 4.57 0.74 -7.91
C PHE A 273 4.60 -0.01 -9.24
N THR A 274 4.28 -1.30 -9.23
CA THR A 274 4.27 -2.12 -10.46
C THR A 274 3.05 -3.02 -10.55
N ASN A 275 2.33 -2.99 -11.67
CA ASN A 275 1.16 -3.85 -11.89
C ASN A 275 0.10 -3.67 -10.78
N VAL A 276 -0.36 -2.44 -10.62
CA VAL A 276 -1.32 -2.03 -9.59
C VAL A 276 -2.59 -1.46 -10.22
N HIS A 277 -3.73 -1.58 -9.53
CA HIS A 277 -4.99 -1.10 -10.10
C HIS A 277 -5.31 0.35 -9.72
N GLN A 278 -5.49 0.62 -8.43
CA GLN A 278 -6.00 1.88 -7.91
C GLN A 278 -5.43 2.23 -6.53
N ARG A 279 -5.71 3.45 -6.07
CA ARG A 279 -5.22 4.02 -4.81
C ARG A 279 -3.69 4.01 -4.78
N ASN A 280 -3.02 4.61 -5.76
CA ASN A 280 -1.56 4.54 -5.89
C ASN A 280 -0.86 5.88 -5.65
N ALA A 281 -1.21 6.74 -4.69
CA ALA A 281 -2.08 6.62 -3.54
C ALA A 281 -3.45 7.30 -3.75
N SER A 282 -4.45 6.97 -2.93
CA SER A 282 -5.65 7.81 -2.75
C SER A 282 -5.50 8.63 -1.47
N LEU A 283 -5.34 9.94 -1.63
CA LEU A 283 -5.01 10.91 -0.59
C LEU A 283 -6.26 11.74 -0.27
N ASP A 284 -7.04 11.30 0.71
CA ASP A 284 -8.27 11.96 1.15
C ASP A 284 -8.04 12.79 2.42
N ASN A 285 -8.53 14.03 2.44
CA ASN A 285 -8.42 14.96 3.58
C ASN A 285 -7.00 15.06 4.18
N VAL A 286 -5.99 15.06 3.32
CA VAL A 286 -4.58 15.22 3.71
C VAL A 286 -4.24 16.71 3.87
N ALA A 287 -3.89 17.14 5.08
CA ALA A 287 -3.48 18.52 5.35
C ALA A 287 -2.20 18.94 4.61
N ALA A 288 -1.24 18.00 4.50
CA ALA A 288 -0.02 18.20 3.72
C ALA A 288 0.54 16.85 3.23
N GLY A 289 0.42 16.58 1.93
CA GLY A 289 0.88 15.37 1.27
C GLY A 289 2.06 15.69 0.36
N HIS A 290 3.26 15.19 0.66
CA HIS A 290 4.43 15.38 -0.20
C HIS A 290 4.81 14.08 -0.89
N VAL A 291 4.78 14.07 -2.22
CA VAL A 291 5.06 12.91 -3.06
C VAL A 291 6.25 13.23 -3.93
N TYR A 292 7.41 12.60 -3.74
CA TYR A 292 8.58 12.88 -4.58
C TYR A 292 9.44 11.69 -4.97
N ASN A 293 10.03 11.74 -6.16
CA ASN A 293 10.88 10.68 -6.71
C ASN A 293 10.26 9.26 -6.65
N ASN A 294 8.94 9.14 -6.77
CA ASN A 294 8.26 7.84 -6.88
C ASN A 294 8.24 7.38 -8.34
N TRP A 295 8.08 6.08 -8.56
CA TRP A 295 7.90 5.49 -9.89
C TRP A 295 6.69 4.58 -9.93
N LEU A 296 5.70 4.97 -10.72
CA LEU A 296 4.52 4.18 -11.00
C LEU A 296 4.61 3.63 -12.41
N SER A 297 4.51 2.32 -12.56
CA SER A 297 4.53 1.62 -13.85
C SER A 297 3.46 0.54 -13.91
N GLY A 298 2.60 0.58 -14.93
CA GLY A 298 1.50 -0.37 -15.07
C GLY A 298 0.38 -0.13 -14.06
N VAL A 299 -0.37 0.96 -14.30
CA VAL A 299 -1.50 1.38 -13.47
C VAL A 299 -2.80 1.33 -14.26
N SER A 300 -3.69 0.38 -13.93
CA SER A 300 -4.87 0.10 -14.79
C SER A 300 -6.09 0.99 -14.52
N SER A 301 -6.21 1.61 -13.34
CA SER A 301 -7.35 2.48 -13.01
C SER A 301 -6.94 3.95 -12.88
N TYR A 302 -6.17 4.29 -11.83
CA TYR A 302 -5.61 5.62 -11.61
C TYR A 302 -4.33 5.55 -10.78
N GLY A 303 -3.42 6.50 -11.01
CA GLY A 303 -2.19 6.67 -10.25
C GLY A 303 -2.46 7.29 -8.88
N MET A 304 -2.06 8.55 -8.72
CA MET A 304 -2.27 9.30 -7.50
C MET A 304 -3.57 10.10 -7.58
N ASN A 305 -4.37 10.12 -6.52
CA ASN A 305 -5.59 10.92 -6.41
C ASN A 305 -5.53 11.80 -5.16
N ALA A 306 -5.53 13.12 -5.31
CA ALA A 306 -5.82 14.05 -4.23
C ALA A 306 -7.32 14.31 -4.20
N ARG A 307 -7.99 13.96 -3.09
CA ARG A 307 -9.44 14.14 -2.96
C ARG A 307 -9.87 14.71 -1.61
N GLY A 308 -11.10 15.21 -1.55
CA GLY A 308 -11.57 15.93 -0.37
C GLY A 308 -10.75 17.20 -0.15
N GLY A 309 -10.57 17.63 1.10
CA GLY A 309 -9.75 18.81 1.44
C GLY A 309 -8.23 18.61 1.29
N ALA A 310 -7.77 17.60 0.54
CA ALA A 310 -6.36 17.25 0.45
C ALA A 310 -5.50 18.33 -0.23
N GLN A 311 -4.29 18.52 0.27
CA GLN A 311 -3.27 19.41 -0.27
C GLN A 311 -2.02 18.59 -0.60
N VAL A 312 -1.71 18.41 -1.89
CA VAL A 312 -0.67 17.49 -2.34
C VAL A 312 0.35 18.18 -3.23
N LEU A 313 1.63 18.04 -2.90
CA LEU A 313 2.78 18.46 -3.71
C LEU A 313 3.44 17.23 -4.33
N VAL A 314 3.49 17.14 -5.66
CA VAL A 314 4.05 16.01 -6.42
C VAL A 314 5.28 16.43 -7.23
N GLU A 315 6.46 15.94 -6.86
CA GLU A 315 7.73 16.39 -7.42
C GLU A 315 8.58 15.27 -8.00
N ALA A 316 9.25 15.55 -9.12
CA ALA A 316 10.29 14.68 -9.71
C ALA A 316 9.96 13.18 -9.74
N SER A 317 8.68 12.83 -9.93
CA SER A 317 8.16 11.47 -9.95
C SER A 317 7.89 11.01 -11.38
N VAL A 318 7.96 9.70 -11.61
CA VAL A 318 7.76 9.07 -12.91
C VAL A 318 6.45 8.31 -12.92
N PHE A 319 5.58 8.65 -13.86
CA PHE A 319 4.36 7.91 -14.18
C PHE A 319 4.51 7.36 -15.59
N GLU A 320 4.55 6.04 -15.72
CA GLU A 320 4.63 5.38 -17.01
C GLU A 320 3.62 4.25 -17.14
N HIS A 321 3.09 4.03 -18.35
CA HIS A 321 2.04 3.03 -18.58
C HIS A 321 0.91 3.13 -17.54
N ALA A 322 0.48 4.36 -17.27
CA ALA A 322 -0.43 4.67 -16.18
C ALA A 322 -1.68 5.38 -16.68
N ARG A 323 -2.85 4.82 -16.36
CA ARG A 323 -4.12 5.51 -16.52
C ARG A 323 -4.28 6.57 -15.43
N LYS A 324 -4.89 7.71 -15.76
CA LYS A 324 -5.22 8.81 -14.83
C LYS A 324 -4.06 9.03 -13.84
N PRO A 325 -2.86 9.38 -14.34
CA PRO A 325 -1.62 9.25 -13.59
C PRO A 325 -1.61 10.11 -12.32
N LEU A 326 -2.25 11.27 -12.37
CA LEU A 326 -2.40 12.19 -11.25
C LEU A 326 -3.73 12.93 -11.40
N ILE A 327 -4.65 12.75 -10.46
CA ILE A 327 -5.99 13.34 -10.49
C ILE A 327 -6.27 14.14 -9.21
N ALA A 328 -7.21 15.08 -9.33
CA ALA A 328 -7.70 15.90 -8.25
C ALA A 328 -9.23 15.88 -8.28
N ASP A 329 -9.85 15.22 -7.30
CA ASP A 329 -11.31 15.03 -7.21
C ASP A 329 -11.86 15.72 -5.95
N ASP A 330 -13.17 15.96 -5.89
CA ASP A 330 -13.89 16.33 -4.66
C ASP A 330 -13.27 17.49 -3.83
N GLY A 331 -12.69 18.48 -4.49
CA GLY A 331 -12.05 19.64 -3.83
C GLY A 331 -10.56 19.46 -3.51
N GLY A 332 -9.95 18.35 -3.92
CA GLY A 332 -8.53 18.09 -3.72
C GLY A 332 -7.65 19.06 -4.51
N HIS A 333 -6.49 19.35 -3.93
CA HIS A 333 -5.50 20.26 -4.51
C HIS A 333 -4.19 19.52 -4.82
N VAL A 334 -3.69 19.74 -6.04
CA VAL A 334 -2.42 19.22 -6.53
C VAL A 334 -1.55 20.37 -7.01
N HIS A 335 -0.34 20.47 -6.48
CA HIS A 335 0.75 21.21 -7.11
C HIS A 335 1.80 20.23 -7.58
N GLN A 336 2.28 20.36 -8.82
CA GLN A 336 3.30 19.47 -9.34
C GLN A 336 4.44 20.17 -10.07
N ARG A 337 5.65 19.61 -9.94
CA ARG A 337 6.85 20.11 -10.63
C ARG A 337 7.88 19.03 -10.93
N GLY A 338 8.47 19.08 -12.13
CA GLY A 338 9.56 18.18 -12.52
C GLY A 338 9.18 16.71 -12.75
N ASN A 339 7.89 16.37 -12.82
CA ASN A 339 7.43 15.01 -13.08
C ASN A 339 7.64 14.58 -14.54
N VAL A 340 7.71 13.27 -14.78
CA VAL A 340 7.76 12.65 -16.10
C VAL A 340 6.54 11.76 -16.30
N PHE A 341 5.78 12.02 -17.37
CA PHE A 341 4.64 11.20 -17.78
C PHE A 341 4.94 10.54 -19.13
N ARG A 342 4.90 9.21 -19.20
CA ARG A 342 5.17 8.42 -20.42
C ARG A 342 4.06 7.42 -20.65
N ASP A 343 3.51 7.36 -21.87
CA ASP A 343 2.46 6.40 -22.21
C ASP A 343 1.30 6.39 -21.18
N VAL A 344 0.86 7.59 -20.79
CA VAL A 344 -0.27 7.80 -19.87
C VAL A 344 -1.55 8.12 -20.65
N TRP A 345 -2.71 7.74 -20.11
CA TRP A 345 -4.01 7.99 -20.76
C TRP A 345 -5.14 8.16 -19.74
N GLY A 346 -6.37 8.37 -20.23
CA GLY A 346 -7.57 8.57 -19.42
C GLY A 346 -7.82 10.04 -19.11
N GLU A 347 -6.92 10.68 -18.37
CA GLU A 347 -7.02 12.12 -18.03
C GLU A 347 -5.63 12.78 -18.01
N ALA A 348 -5.61 14.08 -18.27
CA ALA A 348 -4.39 14.87 -18.15
C ALA A 348 -3.99 14.97 -16.66
N PRO A 349 -2.68 14.93 -16.32
CA PRO A 349 -2.22 15.11 -14.95
C PRO A 349 -2.73 16.42 -14.32
N ALA A 350 -3.32 16.34 -13.14
CA ALA A 350 -3.89 17.49 -12.44
C ALA A 350 -2.83 18.52 -12.01
N GLU A 351 -3.21 19.80 -12.02
CA GLU A 351 -2.46 20.93 -11.46
C GLU A 351 -3.48 22.00 -11.07
N THR A 352 -3.59 22.29 -9.78
CA THR A 352 -4.51 23.28 -9.20
C THR A 352 -3.78 24.47 -8.57
N GLY A 353 -2.44 24.45 -8.54
CA GLY A 353 -1.61 25.45 -7.91
C GLY A 353 -1.13 25.07 -6.49
N PRO A 354 -0.10 25.76 -5.98
CA PRO A 354 0.49 25.51 -4.67
C PRO A 354 -0.47 25.87 -3.53
N THR A 355 -0.50 24.99 -2.53
CA THR A 355 -1.24 25.19 -1.27
C THR A 355 -0.32 25.15 -0.04
N PHE A 356 0.80 24.43 -0.14
CA PHE A 356 1.89 24.41 0.85
C PHE A 356 3.23 24.07 0.16
N GLU A 357 4.35 24.24 0.88
CA GLU A 357 5.68 23.81 0.44
C GLU A 357 6.28 22.82 1.46
N ALA A 358 6.75 21.66 0.99
CA ALA A 358 7.29 20.63 1.87
C ALA A 358 8.56 21.06 2.62
N SER A 359 9.35 21.97 2.02
CA SER A 359 10.59 22.48 2.61
C SER A 359 10.38 23.32 3.88
N ASP A 360 9.14 23.79 4.11
CA ASP A 360 8.77 24.51 5.32
C ASP A 360 8.65 23.57 6.53
N HIS A 361 8.56 22.25 6.29
CA HIS A 361 8.37 21.24 7.33
C HIS A 361 9.62 20.39 7.60
N TYR A 362 10.38 20.04 6.56
CA TYR A 362 11.62 19.24 6.69
C TYR A 362 12.54 19.46 5.48
N SER A 363 13.82 19.12 5.67
CA SER A 363 14.81 19.16 4.59
C SER A 363 14.73 17.92 3.71
N TYR A 364 14.81 18.10 2.39
CA TYR A 364 14.92 17.04 1.40
C TYR A 364 15.70 17.55 0.17
N ARG A 365 16.11 16.65 -0.70
CA ARG A 365 16.65 16.96 -2.03
C ARG A 365 16.06 16.01 -3.06
N LEU A 366 15.74 16.55 -4.23
CA LEU A 366 15.23 15.76 -5.34
C LEU A 366 16.39 15.10 -6.09
N ASP A 367 16.28 13.79 -6.31
CA ASP A 367 17.06 13.12 -7.34
C ASP A 367 16.61 13.55 -8.73
N ASP A 368 17.53 13.49 -9.71
CA ASP A 368 17.17 13.67 -11.12
C ASP A 368 16.07 12.65 -11.48
N VAL A 369 14.91 13.16 -11.90
CA VAL A 369 13.74 12.35 -12.29
C VAL A 369 14.09 11.27 -13.32
N ARG A 370 15.11 11.48 -14.15
CA ARG A 370 15.59 10.48 -15.13
C ARG A 370 16.32 9.30 -14.49
N ALA A 371 16.90 9.49 -13.31
CA ALA A 371 17.57 8.45 -12.55
C ALA A 371 16.59 7.60 -11.71
N VAL A 372 15.40 8.12 -11.40
CA VAL A 372 14.41 7.50 -10.51
C VAL A 372 14.09 6.04 -10.89
N PRO A 373 13.74 5.68 -12.14
CA PRO A 373 13.44 4.29 -12.47
C PRO A 373 14.63 3.34 -12.22
N ARG A 374 15.85 3.80 -12.49
CA ARG A 374 17.08 3.03 -12.26
C ARG A 374 17.37 2.86 -10.77
N LEU A 375 17.18 3.90 -9.96
CA LEU A 375 17.35 3.85 -8.51
C LEU A 375 16.36 2.85 -7.92
N LEU A 376 15.08 3.01 -8.24
CA LEU A 376 14.00 2.19 -7.68
C LEU A 376 14.01 0.75 -8.17
N SER A 377 14.50 0.49 -9.38
CA SER A 377 14.74 -0.89 -9.84
C SER A 377 15.80 -1.63 -9.00
N ARG A 378 16.71 -0.92 -8.35
CA ARG A 378 17.87 -1.49 -7.63
C ARG A 378 17.71 -1.49 -6.12
N HIS A 379 16.94 -0.56 -5.59
CA HIS A 379 17.01 -0.19 -4.18
C HIS A 379 15.66 -0.15 -3.48
N ALA A 380 14.53 -0.15 -4.19
CA ALA A 380 13.23 -0.25 -3.54
C ALA A 380 12.96 -1.68 -3.04
N GLY A 381 12.32 -1.78 -1.89
CA GLY A 381 12.01 -3.04 -1.21
C GLY A 381 13.12 -3.51 -0.26
N PRO A 382 12.96 -4.69 0.35
CA PRO A 382 13.89 -5.22 1.33
C PRO A 382 15.23 -5.65 0.69
N VAL A 383 16.28 -5.76 1.52
CA VAL A 383 17.61 -6.26 1.13
C VAL A 383 17.50 -7.65 0.51
N VAL A 384 16.70 -8.52 1.14
CA VAL A 384 16.35 -9.85 0.65
C VAL A 384 14.88 -9.82 0.27
N GLY A 385 14.60 -9.41 -0.97
CA GLY A 385 13.25 -9.44 -1.53
C GLY A 385 12.84 -10.82 -2.03
N THR A 386 11.55 -10.95 -2.30
CA THR A 386 11.02 -12.19 -2.88
C THR A 386 11.57 -12.37 -4.30
N ALA A 387 12.36 -13.43 -4.50
CA ALA A 387 12.87 -13.80 -5.82
C ALA A 387 11.77 -14.49 -6.64
N GLU A 388 10.67 -13.79 -6.90
CA GLU A 388 9.52 -14.33 -7.62
C GLU A 388 9.78 -14.32 -9.13
N ARG A 389 10.40 -15.40 -9.63
CA ARG A 389 10.51 -15.70 -11.06
C ARG A 389 9.49 -16.76 -11.42
N ALA A 390 8.51 -16.39 -12.23
CA ALA A 390 7.50 -17.32 -12.69
C ALA A 390 8.16 -18.49 -13.43
N ALA A 391 7.69 -19.72 -13.19
CA ALA A 391 8.08 -20.85 -14.02
C ALA A 391 7.60 -20.64 -15.46
N ARG A 392 8.13 -21.40 -16.42
CA ARG A 392 7.68 -21.35 -17.83
C ARG A 392 6.18 -21.65 -17.97
N ARG A 393 5.62 -22.38 -17.02
CA ARG A 393 4.19 -22.63 -16.87
C ARG A 393 3.82 -22.36 -15.42
N VAL A 394 2.79 -21.56 -15.21
CA VAL A 394 2.20 -21.30 -13.89
C VAL A 394 0.71 -21.61 -13.94
N VAL A 395 0.14 -22.03 -12.82
CA VAL A 395 -1.27 -22.37 -12.68
C VAL A 395 -1.99 -21.33 -11.83
N VAL A 396 -3.13 -20.85 -12.32
CA VAL A 396 -4.03 -20.00 -11.54
C VAL A 396 -5.23 -20.84 -11.11
N ALA A 397 -5.53 -20.86 -9.82
CA ALA A 397 -6.69 -21.58 -9.29
C ALA A 397 -7.21 -20.90 -8.00
N GLN A 398 -8.50 -20.58 -7.96
CA GLN A 398 -9.14 -19.93 -6.81
C GLN A 398 -9.31 -20.87 -5.60
N ASP A 399 -9.13 -22.19 -5.78
CA ASP A 399 -9.23 -23.20 -4.73
C ASP A 399 -7.93 -23.38 -3.92
N GLY A 400 -6.90 -22.56 -4.19
CA GLY A 400 -5.59 -22.64 -3.54
C GLY A 400 -4.66 -23.72 -4.08
N ALA A 401 -5.07 -24.51 -5.08
CA ALA A 401 -4.26 -25.59 -5.63
C ALA A 401 -3.42 -25.17 -6.87
N GLY A 402 -3.32 -23.87 -7.13
CA GLY A 402 -2.46 -23.24 -8.16
C GLY A 402 -1.27 -22.50 -7.54
N ASP A 403 -0.40 -21.97 -8.40
CA ASP A 403 0.71 -21.10 -8.00
C ASP A 403 0.21 -19.69 -7.63
N PHE A 404 -0.94 -19.27 -8.18
CA PHE A 404 -1.57 -17.99 -7.91
C PHE A 404 -3.09 -18.14 -7.74
N LEU A 405 -3.68 -17.26 -6.92
CA LEU A 405 -5.13 -17.17 -6.70
C LEU A 405 -5.85 -16.25 -7.71
N SER A 406 -5.12 -15.39 -8.42
CA SER A 406 -5.65 -14.44 -9.40
C SER A 406 -4.82 -14.40 -10.68
N ILE A 407 -5.46 -14.09 -11.80
CA ILE A 407 -4.79 -13.93 -13.10
C ILE A 407 -3.92 -12.67 -13.07
N HIS A 408 -4.40 -11.58 -12.46
CA HIS A 408 -3.64 -10.33 -12.31
C HIS A 408 -2.27 -10.56 -11.65
N ALA A 409 -2.23 -11.35 -10.58
CA ALA A 409 -0.99 -11.70 -9.90
C ALA A 409 -0.03 -12.50 -10.80
N ALA A 410 -0.56 -13.52 -11.49
CA ALA A 410 0.23 -14.36 -12.38
C ALA A 410 0.81 -13.55 -13.56
N VAL A 411 0.06 -12.58 -14.10
CA VAL A 411 0.53 -11.66 -15.15
C VAL A 411 1.69 -10.80 -14.64
N GLY A 412 1.58 -10.26 -13.43
CA GLY A 412 2.66 -9.52 -12.80
C GLY A 412 3.95 -10.33 -12.65
N ALA A 413 3.82 -11.56 -12.15
CA ALA A 413 4.94 -12.50 -12.02
C ALA A 413 5.58 -12.83 -13.38
N ALA A 414 4.76 -13.04 -14.40
CA ALA A 414 5.21 -13.30 -15.76
C ALA A 414 5.98 -12.10 -16.35
N ALA A 415 5.48 -10.87 -16.16
CA ALA A 415 6.09 -9.64 -16.69
C ALA A 415 7.49 -9.37 -16.13
N ARG A 416 7.79 -9.85 -14.91
CA ARG A 416 9.12 -9.73 -14.28
C ARG A 416 10.09 -10.85 -14.67
N THR A 417 9.66 -11.79 -15.49
CA THR A 417 10.42 -12.99 -15.84
C THR A 417 11.04 -12.84 -17.25
N PRO A 418 12.32 -13.19 -17.45
CA PRO A 418 13.03 -12.90 -18.71
C PRO A 418 12.70 -13.89 -19.85
N HIS A 419 11.75 -14.79 -19.65
CA HIS A 419 11.37 -15.82 -20.62
C HIS A 419 9.86 -15.88 -20.78
N PRO A 420 9.35 -16.39 -21.92
CA PRO A 420 7.93 -16.64 -22.10
C PRO A 420 7.32 -17.45 -20.96
N VAL A 421 6.09 -17.12 -20.59
CA VAL A 421 5.31 -17.79 -19.56
C VAL A 421 3.97 -18.22 -20.13
N GLU A 422 3.54 -19.43 -19.77
CA GLU A 422 2.20 -19.95 -20.00
C GLU A 422 1.42 -19.94 -18.67
N ILE A 423 0.44 -19.06 -18.56
CA ILE A 423 -0.52 -19.02 -17.47
C ILE A 423 -1.67 -19.97 -17.80
N VAL A 424 -1.84 -21.02 -17.00
CA VAL A 424 -2.90 -22.02 -17.13
C VAL A 424 -3.95 -21.78 -16.05
N VAL A 425 -5.14 -21.37 -16.45
CA VAL A 425 -6.24 -20.99 -15.55
C VAL A 425 -7.17 -22.19 -15.38
N ARG A 426 -7.37 -22.63 -14.14
CA ARG A 426 -8.32 -23.72 -13.82
C ARG A 426 -9.78 -23.25 -13.97
N PRO A 427 -10.74 -24.18 -14.11
CA PRO A 427 -12.15 -23.82 -14.19
C PRO A 427 -12.59 -22.92 -13.03
N GLY A 428 -13.37 -21.89 -13.34
CA GLY A 428 -13.85 -20.91 -12.37
C GLY A 428 -14.32 -19.60 -13.00
N THR A 429 -14.93 -18.76 -12.17
CA THR A 429 -15.29 -17.38 -12.53
C THR A 429 -14.37 -16.41 -11.80
N TYR A 430 -13.51 -15.76 -12.58
CA TYR A 430 -12.48 -14.85 -12.13
C TYR A 430 -13.01 -13.42 -12.27
N ARG A 431 -13.55 -12.89 -11.17
CA ARG A 431 -14.00 -11.49 -11.14
C ARG A 431 -12.84 -10.56 -10.81
N GLU A 432 -12.14 -10.06 -11.83
CA GLU A 432 -10.97 -9.19 -11.70
C GLU A 432 -10.76 -8.36 -12.97
N VAL A 433 -10.01 -7.25 -12.87
CA VAL A 433 -9.58 -6.46 -14.04
C VAL A 433 -8.13 -6.78 -14.35
N VAL A 434 -7.86 -7.26 -15.56
CA VAL A 434 -6.53 -7.74 -15.97
C VAL A 434 -5.94 -6.86 -17.06
N THR A 435 -4.70 -6.41 -16.85
CA THR A 435 -3.94 -5.72 -17.90
C THR A 435 -2.62 -6.42 -18.17
N LEU A 436 -2.38 -6.78 -19.43
CA LEU A 436 -1.11 -7.29 -19.91
C LEU A 436 -0.25 -6.09 -20.33
N TRP A 437 0.59 -5.62 -19.42
CA TRP A 437 1.41 -4.42 -19.59
C TRP A 437 2.54 -4.59 -20.61
N PRO A 438 3.01 -3.51 -21.27
CA PRO A 438 4.22 -3.54 -22.07
C PRO A 438 5.39 -4.20 -21.30
N GLY A 439 6.12 -5.10 -21.96
CA GLY A 439 7.17 -5.91 -21.34
C GLY A 439 6.70 -7.29 -20.86
N ALA A 440 5.39 -7.54 -20.74
CA ALA A 440 4.83 -8.88 -20.54
C ALA A 440 4.73 -9.67 -21.86
N ASP A 441 5.78 -9.59 -22.69
CA ASP A 441 5.75 -10.09 -24.06
C ASP A 441 5.82 -11.62 -24.11
N ARG A 442 5.27 -12.22 -25.16
CA ARG A 442 5.29 -13.68 -25.38
C ARG A 442 4.58 -14.45 -24.26
N LEU A 443 3.57 -13.83 -23.66
CA LEU A 443 2.72 -14.41 -22.64
C LEU A 443 1.56 -15.19 -23.27
N THR A 444 1.28 -16.38 -22.74
CA THR A 444 0.05 -17.12 -23.06
C THR A 444 -0.83 -17.19 -21.81
N VAL A 445 -2.08 -16.78 -21.91
CA VAL A 445 -3.11 -17.01 -20.88
C VAL A 445 -4.12 -17.99 -21.45
N ARG A 446 -4.37 -19.10 -20.74
CA ARG A 446 -5.22 -20.16 -21.28
C ARG A 446 -6.04 -20.94 -20.27
N GLY A 447 -7.26 -21.33 -20.63
CA GLY A 447 -8.05 -22.26 -19.84
C GLY A 447 -7.45 -23.66 -19.77
N ALA A 448 -7.61 -24.33 -18.64
CA ALA A 448 -6.95 -25.61 -18.37
C ALA A 448 -7.53 -26.78 -19.19
N THR A 449 -8.82 -26.72 -19.52
CA THR A 449 -9.61 -27.85 -20.06
C THR A 449 -9.73 -27.85 -21.58
N GLY A 450 -9.54 -26.70 -22.22
CA GLY A 450 -9.82 -26.53 -23.65
C GLY A 450 -11.29 -26.20 -23.95
N ASP A 451 -12.15 -26.07 -22.94
CA ASP A 451 -13.51 -25.55 -23.10
C ASP A 451 -13.54 -24.09 -22.62
N PRO A 452 -13.85 -23.11 -23.48
CA PRO A 452 -13.84 -21.70 -23.10
C PRO A 452 -14.92 -21.33 -22.09
N SER A 453 -15.93 -22.18 -21.85
CA SER A 453 -16.96 -21.93 -20.84
C SER A 453 -16.53 -22.29 -19.42
N ASP A 454 -15.48 -23.11 -19.27
CA ASP A 454 -14.97 -23.50 -17.95
C ASP A 454 -14.24 -22.36 -17.24
N VAL A 455 -13.66 -21.41 -17.99
CA VAL A 455 -12.93 -20.26 -17.44
C VAL A 455 -13.57 -18.97 -17.91
N VAL A 456 -14.17 -18.24 -16.99
CA VAL A 456 -14.79 -16.94 -17.26
C VAL A 456 -14.03 -15.84 -16.52
N VAL A 457 -13.35 -14.97 -17.25
CA VAL A 457 -12.79 -13.71 -16.70
C VAL A 457 -13.84 -12.64 -16.86
N THR A 458 -14.31 -12.08 -15.75
CA THR A 458 -15.46 -11.17 -15.75
C THR A 458 -15.24 -9.93 -14.92
N TYR A 459 -15.92 -8.86 -15.29
CA TYR A 459 -16.14 -7.71 -14.42
C TYR A 459 -17.45 -7.03 -14.83
N ASP A 460 -17.85 -5.97 -14.14
CA ASP A 460 -19.12 -5.24 -14.34
C ASP A 460 -18.90 -3.73 -14.34
N LYS A 461 -17.81 -3.26 -14.95
CA LYS A 461 -17.37 -1.87 -14.85
C LYS A 461 -18.12 -0.97 -15.83
N PRO A 462 -18.94 0.00 -15.35
CA PRO A 462 -19.39 1.10 -16.16
C PRO A 462 -18.33 2.20 -16.23
N ASP A 463 -18.19 2.81 -17.39
CA ASP A 463 -17.56 4.12 -17.57
C ASP A 463 -18.01 4.76 -18.89
N SER A 464 -18.09 6.08 -18.92
CA SER A 464 -18.27 6.83 -20.18
C SER A 464 -17.04 6.79 -21.08
N ASP A 465 -15.85 6.67 -20.50
CA ASP A 465 -14.58 6.43 -21.17
C ASP A 465 -14.50 4.94 -21.53
N TRP A 466 -14.74 4.63 -22.81
CA TRP A 466 -14.68 3.28 -23.34
C TRP A 466 -13.36 2.57 -23.02
N ALA A 467 -12.25 3.30 -22.88
CA ALA A 467 -10.94 2.73 -22.58
C ALA A 467 -10.86 2.18 -21.14
N ASN A 468 -11.89 2.40 -20.33
CA ASN A 468 -11.96 2.02 -18.92
C ASN A 468 -12.91 0.87 -18.59
N THR A 469 -13.75 0.49 -19.54
CA THR A 469 -14.75 -0.56 -19.35
C THR A 469 -14.23 -1.98 -19.64
N PRO A 470 -13.12 -2.22 -20.39
CA PRO A 470 -12.56 -3.55 -20.59
C PRO A 470 -12.29 -4.31 -19.31
N THR A 471 -12.74 -5.56 -19.27
CA THR A 471 -12.37 -6.53 -18.23
C THR A 471 -10.92 -6.99 -18.42
N LEU A 472 -10.49 -7.20 -19.67
CA LEU A 472 -9.11 -7.51 -20.01
C LEU A 472 -8.56 -6.51 -21.02
N THR A 473 -7.37 -5.98 -20.75
CA THR A 473 -6.62 -5.11 -21.66
C THR A 473 -5.29 -5.74 -22.06
N VAL A 474 -5.01 -5.83 -23.36
CA VAL A 474 -3.73 -6.28 -23.91
C VAL A 474 -2.95 -5.08 -24.43
N LEU A 475 -1.83 -4.76 -23.79
CA LEU A 475 -0.87 -3.72 -24.22
C LEU A 475 0.52 -4.30 -24.53
N ALA A 476 0.73 -5.58 -24.25
CA ALA A 476 1.98 -6.30 -24.48
C ALA A 476 2.03 -6.93 -25.87
N ASP A 477 3.24 -7.25 -26.34
CA ASP A 477 3.41 -7.85 -27.67
C ASP A 477 3.44 -9.38 -27.64
N ARG A 478 2.95 -10.00 -28.72
CA ARG A 478 2.95 -11.46 -28.93
C ARG A 478 2.22 -12.22 -27.84
N VAL A 479 1.07 -11.69 -27.41
CA VAL A 479 0.19 -12.34 -26.45
C VAL A 479 -0.66 -13.41 -27.14
N THR A 480 -0.92 -14.52 -26.44
CA THR A 480 -1.93 -15.51 -26.85
C THR A 480 -2.96 -15.67 -25.74
N LEU A 481 -4.23 -15.39 -26.05
CA LEU A 481 -5.37 -15.75 -25.22
C LEU A 481 -6.06 -16.96 -25.84
N ARG A 482 -6.35 -18.00 -25.05
CA ARG A 482 -7.02 -19.18 -25.58
C ARG A 482 -7.89 -19.92 -24.57
N ASP A 483 -8.88 -20.63 -25.09
CA ASP A 483 -9.70 -21.58 -24.33
C ASP A 483 -10.36 -20.91 -23.10
N LEU A 484 -10.89 -19.68 -23.25
CA LEU A 484 -11.49 -18.90 -22.14
C LEU A 484 -12.58 -17.93 -22.60
N THR A 485 -13.46 -17.54 -21.68
CA THR A 485 -14.47 -16.49 -21.88
C THR A 485 -14.03 -15.18 -21.21
N LEU A 486 -14.13 -14.07 -21.93
CA LEU A 486 -13.98 -12.71 -21.41
C LEU A 486 -15.35 -12.04 -21.38
N ALA A 487 -15.76 -11.53 -20.23
CA ALA A 487 -17.07 -10.93 -20.05
C ALA A 487 -17.03 -9.56 -19.35
N ASN A 488 -17.76 -8.58 -19.88
CA ASN A 488 -18.20 -7.44 -19.09
C ASN A 488 -19.72 -7.53 -18.92
N THR A 489 -20.13 -7.64 -17.67
CA THR A 489 -21.49 -7.98 -17.24
C THR A 489 -22.27 -6.77 -16.73
N TYR A 490 -21.77 -5.55 -16.94
CA TYR A 490 -22.48 -4.34 -16.58
C TYR A 490 -23.87 -4.32 -17.22
N ASP A 491 -24.90 -4.16 -16.39
CA ASP A 491 -26.30 -4.36 -16.74
C ASP A 491 -27.06 -3.06 -17.05
N GLY A 492 -26.36 -1.92 -17.05
CA GLY A 492 -26.96 -0.61 -17.26
C GLY A 492 -27.60 0.01 -16.01
N ALA A 493 -27.47 -0.58 -14.83
CA ALA A 493 -28.10 -0.08 -13.61
C ALA A 493 -27.70 1.36 -13.22
N ALA A 494 -26.50 1.81 -13.61
CA ALA A 494 -26.01 3.18 -13.41
C ALA A 494 -26.23 4.08 -14.65
N GLY A 495 -27.02 3.64 -15.64
CA GLY A 495 -27.30 4.34 -16.88
C GLY A 495 -26.56 3.78 -18.10
N PRO A 496 -26.80 4.33 -19.31
CA PRO A 496 -26.15 3.88 -20.54
C PRO A 496 -24.64 4.11 -20.46
N SER A 497 -23.86 3.03 -20.58
CA SER A 497 -22.39 3.08 -20.62
C SER A 497 -21.90 1.89 -21.43
N PRO A 498 -20.83 2.05 -22.22
CA PRO A 498 -20.21 0.93 -22.91
C PRO A 498 -19.73 -0.15 -21.93
N ALA A 499 -19.90 -1.43 -22.26
CA ALA A 499 -19.49 -2.56 -21.43
C ALA A 499 -18.52 -3.46 -22.21
N TYR A 500 -17.33 -2.95 -22.57
CA TYR A 500 -16.36 -3.72 -23.34
C TYR A 500 -15.76 -4.84 -22.49
N ALA A 501 -15.62 -6.04 -23.04
CA ALA A 501 -14.97 -7.16 -22.36
C ALA A 501 -13.46 -7.24 -22.62
N LEU A 502 -13.03 -6.88 -23.83
CA LEU A 502 -11.64 -6.94 -24.28
C LEU A 502 -11.24 -5.63 -24.96
N ARG A 503 -10.06 -5.11 -24.60
CA ARG A 503 -9.32 -4.11 -25.38
C ARG A 503 -7.97 -4.71 -25.78
N ASP A 504 -7.63 -4.58 -27.05
CA ASP A 504 -6.35 -5.03 -27.58
C ASP A 504 -5.66 -3.87 -28.29
N ALA A 505 -4.43 -3.57 -27.87
CA ALA A 505 -3.54 -2.60 -28.47
C ALA A 505 -2.10 -3.15 -28.58
N GLY A 506 -1.91 -4.45 -28.39
CA GLY A 506 -0.61 -5.11 -28.48
C GLY A 506 -0.27 -5.52 -29.91
N GLU A 507 1.01 -5.63 -30.25
CA GLU A 507 1.40 -6.18 -31.55
C GLU A 507 1.30 -7.70 -31.54
N ARG A 508 0.56 -8.29 -32.49
CA ARG A 508 0.47 -9.75 -32.73
C ARG A 508 -0.22 -10.53 -31.61
N THR A 509 -1.34 -10.01 -31.11
CA THR A 509 -2.26 -10.77 -30.24
C THR A 509 -2.92 -11.92 -31.02
N VAL A 510 -2.95 -13.11 -30.42
CA VAL A 510 -3.63 -14.29 -30.96
C VAL A 510 -4.78 -14.67 -30.03
N LEU A 511 -6.01 -14.67 -30.57
CA LEU A 511 -7.19 -15.20 -29.90
C LEU A 511 -7.52 -16.57 -30.50
N ARG A 512 -7.57 -17.62 -29.68
CA ARG A 512 -7.91 -18.97 -30.14
C ARG A 512 -8.94 -19.59 -29.19
N ASP A 513 -10.13 -19.86 -29.71
CA ASP A 513 -11.23 -20.39 -28.89
C ASP A 513 -11.51 -19.49 -27.67
N VAL A 514 -11.69 -18.21 -27.95
CA VAL A 514 -12.02 -17.18 -26.95
C VAL A 514 -13.42 -16.69 -27.20
N VAL A 515 -14.26 -16.72 -26.17
CA VAL A 515 -15.60 -16.14 -26.21
C VAL A 515 -15.55 -14.74 -25.60
N VAL A 516 -16.14 -13.74 -26.26
CA VAL A 516 -16.19 -12.35 -25.78
C VAL A 516 -17.65 -11.94 -25.58
N LEU A 517 -18.02 -11.64 -24.33
CA LEU A 517 -19.40 -11.33 -23.90
C LEU A 517 -19.47 -9.91 -23.30
N GLY A 518 -20.03 -8.97 -24.03
CA GLY A 518 -20.14 -7.55 -23.64
C GLY A 518 -20.36 -6.71 -24.88
N ASP A 519 -20.27 -5.39 -24.77
CA ASP A 519 -20.21 -4.55 -25.96
C ASP A 519 -18.99 -4.95 -26.79
N THR A 520 -19.25 -5.26 -28.06
CA THR A 520 -18.22 -5.76 -28.98
C THR A 520 -17.57 -4.56 -29.69
N THR A 521 -16.32 -4.27 -29.31
CA THR A 521 -15.26 -3.51 -30.03
C THR A 521 -15.63 -2.26 -30.84
N GLU A 522 -14.98 -1.14 -30.53
CA GLU A 522 -14.48 -0.20 -31.55
C GLU A 522 -13.06 0.28 -31.18
N GLY A 523 -12.12 0.18 -32.12
CA GLY A 523 -10.70 0.53 -31.98
C GLY A 523 -9.75 -0.62 -32.33
N ASP A 524 -9.71 -1.12 -33.57
CA ASP A 524 -8.75 -0.60 -34.55
C ASP A 524 -8.62 0.94 -34.57
N PRO A 525 -7.49 1.45 -34.05
CA PRO A 525 -6.82 2.55 -34.72
C PRO A 525 -5.33 2.23 -34.89
N ARG A 526 -5.00 1.28 -35.77
CA ARG A 526 -3.86 1.22 -36.71
C ARG A 526 -3.59 -0.18 -37.24
#